data_AF-A0A0M3IBG0-F1
#
_entry.id   AF-A0A0M3IBG0-F1
#
_cell.length_a   1.000
_cell.length_b   1.000
_cell.length_c   1.000
_cell.angle_alpha   90.00
_cell.angle_beta   90.00
_cell.angle_gamma   90.00
#
_symmetry.space_group_name_H-M   'P 1'
#
loop_
_entity.id
_entity.type
_entity.pdbx_description
1 polymer ?
#
loop_
_entity_poly.entity_id
_entity_poly.type
_entity_poly.pdbx_seq_one_letter_code
_entity_poly.pdbx_strand_id
1 'polypeptide(L)'
;MHSQFDKISAALQDLQGEEYDYRSIMHYDSVAFSKNGRNTMEAVDGRFTPIIGTALELSVADVKKINKLYKCHARKKKITRPLTAPPTTPSSSETPQLCEDHFADCAHFEEYCKRASFAHIMKSYCPYTCNQCAQHE
;
A
#
# COMPACT_ATOMS: atom_id res chain seq x y z
N MET A 1 4.00 -22.01 19.38
CA MET A 1 3.31 -21.80 18.09
C MET A 1 2.19 -20.82 18.39
N HIS A 2 2.21 -19.63 17.79
CA HIS A 2 1.20 -18.60 18.02
C HIS A 2 -0.02 -18.84 17.12
N SER A 3 -1.22 -18.61 17.64
CA SER A 3 -2.44 -18.65 16.85
C SER A 3 -2.48 -17.46 15.89
N GLN A 4 -3.10 -17.64 14.72
CA GLN A 4 -3.37 -16.52 13.80
C GLN A 4 -4.36 -15.50 14.38
N PHE A 5 -5.09 -15.87 15.43
CA PHE A 5 -6.08 -15.02 16.11
C PHE A 5 -5.61 -14.53 17.49
N ASP A 6 -4.34 -14.77 17.85
CA ASP A 6 -3.78 -14.23 19.09
C ASP A 6 -3.78 -12.70 19.02
N LYS A 7 -4.35 -12.05 20.04
CA LYS A 7 -4.35 -10.60 20.13
C LYS A 7 -2.96 -10.12 20.52
N ILE A 8 -2.43 -9.14 19.78
CA ILE A 8 -1.23 -8.41 20.20
C ILE A 8 -1.57 -7.62 21.47
N SER A 9 -0.71 -7.69 22.48
CA SER A 9 -0.95 -6.99 23.75
C SER A 9 -0.91 -5.47 23.58
N ALA A 10 -1.60 -4.74 24.47
CA ALA A 10 -1.57 -3.28 24.47
C ALA A 10 -0.14 -2.70 24.62
N ALA A 11 0.77 -3.45 25.22
CA ALA A 11 2.16 -3.05 25.41
C ALA A 11 3.01 -3.14 24.12
N LEU A 12 2.56 -3.89 23.12
CA LEU A 12 3.29 -4.15 21.88
C LEU A 12 2.61 -3.55 20.63
N GLN A 13 1.39 -3.03 20.78
CA GLN A 13 0.65 -2.38 19.70
C GLN A 13 0.60 -0.87 19.91
N ASP A 14 0.71 -0.13 18.80
CA ASP A 14 0.43 1.31 18.77
C ASP A 14 -0.69 1.58 17.77
N LEU A 15 -1.81 2.12 18.26
CA LEU A 15 -2.99 2.41 17.45
C LEU A 15 -2.88 3.76 16.71
N GLN A 16 -1.87 4.57 17.05
CA GLN A 16 -1.67 5.91 16.49
C GLN A 16 -2.90 6.82 16.61
N GLY A 17 -3.72 6.57 17.64
CA GLY A 17 -4.97 7.31 17.92
C GLY A 17 -6.09 7.10 16.90
N GLU A 18 -6.01 6.08 16.04
CA GLU A 18 -7.09 5.72 15.10
C GLU A 18 -7.94 4.57 15.68
N GLU A 19 -9.23 4.58 15.35
CA GLU A 19 -10.18 3.53 15.74
C GLU A 19 -9.96 2.21 14.97
N TYR A 20 -10.69 1.17 15.36
CA TYR A 20 -10.70 -0.11 14.64
C TYR A 20 -11.34 0.05 13.27
N ASP A 21 -10.62 -0.33 12.22
CA ASP A 21 -11.06 -0.13 10.85
C ASP A 21 -11.43 -1.46 10.19
N TYR A 22 -12.74 -1.71 10.08
CA TYR A 22 -13.29 -2.89 9.40
C TYR A 22 -12.98 -2.91 7.89
N ARG A 23 -12.57 -1.78 7.30
CA ARG A 23 -12.23 -1.66 5.87
C ARG A 23 -10.72 -1.60 5.61
N SER A 24 -9.90 -1.85 6.63
CA SER A 24 -8.45 -1.88 6.48
C SER A 24 -8.03 -2.99 5.51
N ILE A 25 -7.02 -2.73 4.68
CA ILE A 25 -6.43 -3.75 3.79
C ILE A 25 -5.80 -4.90 4.58
N MET A 26 -5.47 -4.66 5.85
CA MET A 26 -4.83 -5.63 6.74
C MET A 26 -5.85 -6.52 7.45
N HIS A 27 -7.15 -6.28 7.29
CA HIS A 27 -8.18 -7.06 7.97
C HIS A 27 -8.40 -8.40 7.26
N TYR A 28 -8.41 -9.50 8.00
CA TYR A 28 -8.81 -10.81 7.46
C TYR A 28 -10.28 -10.83 7.01
N ASP A 29 -10.60 -11.66 6.03
CA ASP A 29 -12.01 -11.93 5.69
C ASP A 29 -12.72 -12.75 6.77
N SER A 30 -14.05 -12.83 6.70
CA SER A 30 -14.86 -13.51 7.71
C SER A 30 -14.62 -15.02 7.80
N VAL A 31 -14.09 -15.64 6.73
CA VAL A 31 -13.87 -17.09 6.61
C VAL A 31 -12.39 -17.47 6.70
N ALA A 32 -11.53 -16.54 7.09
CA ALA A 32 -10.09 -16.73 7.12
C ALA A 32 -9.72 -17.94 7.99
N PHE A 33 -8.89 -18.83 7.46
CA PHE A 33 -8.47 -20.08 8.10
C PHE A 33 -9.61 -21.05 8.45
N SER A 34 -10.81 -20.88 7.90
CA SER A 34 -11.93 -21.79 8.11
C SER A 34 -11.67 -23.16 7.52
N LYS A 35 -11.98 -24.22 8.28
CA LYS A 35 -11.89 -25.62 7.79
C LYS A 35 -13.19 -26.09 7.11
N ASN A 36 -14.30 -25.42 7.37
CA ASN A 36 -15.63 -25.85 6.95
C ASN A 36 -16.38 -24.76 6.14
N GLY A 37 -15.67 -23.71 5.72
CA GLY A 37 -16.22 -22.58 4.97
C GLY A 37 -17.16 -21.67 5.77
N ARG A 38 -17.30 -21.88 7.09
CA ARG A 38 -18.08 -21.00 7.96
C ARG A 38 -17.22 -19.87 8.51
N ASN A 39 -17.87 -18.81 8.97
CA ASN A 39 -17.19 -17.67 9.57
C ASN A 39 -16.33 -18.11 10.76
N THR A 40 -15.07 -17.64 10.78
CA THR A 40 -14.16 -17.70 11.93
C THR A 40 -14.15 -16.37 12.67
N MET A 41 -14.60 -15.29 12.03
CA MET A 41 -14.70 -13.95 12.60
C MET A 41 -16.03 -13.31 12.22
N GLU A 42 -16.66 -12.65 13.21
CA GLU A 42 -17.86 -11.85 13.04
C GLU A 42 -17.64 -10.49 13.67
N ALA A 43 -18.06 -9.43 12.98
CA ALA A 43 -17.98 -8.08 13.51
C ALA A 43 -19.02 -7.88 14.62
N VAL A 44 -18.69 -7.07 15.62
CA VAL A 44 -19.62 -6.74 16.73
C VAL A 44 -20.88 -6.07 16.18
N ASP A 45 -20.72 -5.16 15.23
CA ASP A 45 -21.80 -4.69 14.37
C ASP A 45 -21.84 -5.58 13.12
N GLY A 46 -22.82 -6.49 13.07
CA GLY A 46 -22.94 -7.51 12.04
C GLY A 46 -23.03 -6.97 10.61
N ARG A 47 -23.30 -5.66 10.41
CA ARG A 47 -23.25 -5.00 9.09
C ARG A 47 -21.85 -5.01 8.49
N PHE A 48 -20.81 -5.14 9.30
CA PHE A 48 -19.41 -5.16 8.85
C PHE A 48 -18.86 -6.56 8.60
N THR A 49 -19.51 -7.63 9.08
CA THR A 49 -19.08 -9.02 8.80
C THR A 49 -18.91 -9.32 7.29
N PRO A 50 -19.78 -8.87 6.36
CA PRO A 50 -19.56 -9.08 4.93
C PRO A 50 -18.57 -8.10 4.28
N ILE A 51 -18.04 -7.12 5.03
CA ILE A 51 -17.17 -6.05 4.51
C ILE A 51 -15.70 -6.32 4.84
N ILE A 52 -15.43 -6.99 5.95
CA ILE A 52 -14.06 -7.30 6.37
C ILE A 52 -13.35 -8.18 5.33
N GLY A 53 -12.07 -7.87 5.08
CA GLY A 53 -11.23 -8.62 4.13
C GLY A 53 -11.55 -8.43 2.64
N THR A 54 -12.45 -7.51 2.26
CA THR A 54 -12.76 -7.22 0.85
C THR A 54 -12.02 -6.02 0.28
N ALA A 55 -11.10 -5.41 1.03
CA ALA A 55 -10.42 -4.18 0.64
C ALA A 55 -9.39 -4.43 -0.49
N LEU A 56 -9.41 -3.56 -1.51
CA LEU A 56 -8.47 -3.60 -2.65
C LEU A 56 -7.39 -2.52 -2.56
N GLU A 57 -7.59 -1.52 -1.69
CA GLU A 57 -6.72 -0.36 -1.52
C GLU A 57 -6.60 0.01 -0.04
N LEU A 58 -5.62 0.86 0.28
CA LEU A 58 -5.44 1.36 1.64
C LEU A 58 -6.63 2.19 2.07
N SER A 59 -7.14 1.94 3.27
CA SER A 59 -8.16 2.79 3.84
C SER A 59 -7.59 4.15 4.26
N VAL A 60 -8.48 5.10 4.55
CA VAL A 60 -8.08 6.39 5.13
C VAL A 60 -7.34 6.20 6.46
N ALA A 61 -7.73 5.23 7.28
CA ALA A 61 -7.07 4.95 8.55
C ALA A 61 -5.70 4.31 8.34
N ASP A 62 -5.57 3.38 7.39
CA ASP A 62 -4.28 2.76 7.03
C ASP A 62 -3.26 3.82 6.61
N VAL A 63 -3.66 4.72 5.69
CA VAL A 63 -2.82 5.83 5.21
C VAL A 63 -2.41 6.76 6.36
N LYS A 64 -3.34 7.10 7.26
CA LYS A 64 -3.03 7.94 8.42
C LYS A 64 -2.03 7.26 9.37
N LYS A 65 -2.23 5.97 9.69
CA LYS A 65 -1.34 5.20 10.56
C LYS A 65 0.07 5.15 10.00
N ILE A 66 0.22 4.78 8.73
CA ILE A 66 1.53 4.71 8.05
C ILE A 66 2.20 6.09 8.05
N ASN A 67 1.47 7.15 7.68
CA ASN A 67 2.02 8.50 7.68
C ASN A 67 2.47 8.97 9.07
N LYS A 68 1.74 8.64 10.13
CA LYS A 68 2.13 8.93 11.52
C LYS A 68 3.37 8.14 11.93
N LEU A 69 3.42 6.84 11.65
CA LEU A 69 4.54 5.96 11.99
C LEU A 69 5.86 6.40 11.34
N TYR A 70 5.81 6.72 10.05
CA TYR A 70 6.99 7.09 9.25
C TYR A 70 7.22 8.60 9.15
N LYS A 71 6.43 9.42 9.88
CA LYS A 71 6.52 10.89 9.88
C LYS A 71 6.43 11.48 8.48
N CYS A 72 5.56 10.92 7.65
CA CYS A 72 5.34 11.41 6.29
C CYS A 72 4.71 12.80 6.33
N HIS A 73 5.36 13.76 5.68
CA HIS A 73 4.82 15.11 5.53
C HIS A 73 3.97 15.21 4.28
N ALA A 74 2.84 15.92 4.37
CA ALA A 74 2.06 16.26 3.19
C ALA A 74 2.95 17.05 2.22
N ARG A 75 3.22 16.48 1.05
CA ARG A 75 3.84 17.25 -0.04
C ARG A 75 2.87 18.36 -0.39
N LYS A 76 3.20 19.60 -0.04
CA LYS A 76 2.50 20.78 -0.54
C LYS A 76 2.72 20.82 -2.05
N LYS A 77 1.90 20.10 -2.83
CA LYS A 77 1.78 20.40 -4.25
C LYS A 77 1.32 21.84 -4.29
N LYS A 78 2.15 22.75 -4.79
CA LYS A 78 1.68 24.08 -5.21
C LYS A 78 0.67 23.78 -6.32
N ILE A 79 -0.61 23.71 -5.96
CA ILE A 79 -1.68 23.69 -6.94
C ILE A 79 -1.75 25.11 -7.47
N THR A 80 -0.85 25.46 -8.39
CA THR A 80 -1.18 26.48 -9.38
C THR A 80 -2.17 25.79 -10.31
N ARG A 81 -3.45 25.83 -9.95
CA ARG A 81 -4.55 25.48 -10.87
C ARG A 81 -4.75 26.71 -11.74
N PRO A 82 -4.45 26.71 -13.05
CA PRO A 82 -5.28 27.50 -13.94
C PRO A 82 -6.62 26.77 -13.98
N LEU A 83 -7.65 27.42 -13.45
CA LEU A 83 -9.02 27.06 -13.79
C LEU A 83 -9.20 27.34 -15.29
N THR A 84 -10.06 26.56 -15.94
CA THR A 84 -10.61 26.74 -17.30
C THR A 84 -9.72 26.38 -18.51
N ALA A 85 -9.83 25.13 -18.98
CA ALA A 85 -10.03 24.76 -20.40
C ALA A 85 -10.38 23.24 -20.54
N PRO A 86 -11.08 22.80 -21.60
CA PRO A 86 -11.66 21.44 -21.75
C PRO A 86 -10.61 20.33 -21.98
N PRO A 87 -11.01 19.04 -21.91
CA PRO A 87 -10.06 17.93 -22.01
C PRO A 87 -9.66 17.68 -23.46
N THR A 88 -8.46 18.12 -23.83
CA THR A 88 -7.81 17.62 -25.04
C THR A 88 -6.31 17.47 -24.83
N THR A 89 -5.85 16.24 -25.03
CA THR A 89 -4.49 15.82 -25.39
C THR A 89 -3.49 15.62 -24.23
N PRO A 90 -2.90 14.41 -24.10
CA PRO A 90 -1.79 14.17 -23.18
C PRO A 90 -0.52 14.82 -23.74
N SER A 91 -0.11 15.92 -23.12
CA SER A 91 1.17 16.58 -23.39
C SER A 91 2.28 15.81 -22.69
N SER A 92 3.03 15.03 -23.49
CA SER A 92 4.39 14.63 -23.20
C SER A 92 5.25 15.86 -22.92
N SER A 93 5.97 15.85 -21.80
CA SER A 93 7.10 16.74 -21.56
C SER A 93 8.31 15.86 -21.30
N GLU A 94 9.06 15.60 -22.37
CA GLU A 94 10.32 14.87 -22.37
C GLU A 94 11.42 15.73 -21.73
N THR A 95 11.73 15.43 -20.48
CA THR A 95 13.12 15.49 -20.00
C THR A 95 13.78 14.15 -20.34
N PRO A 96 15.06 14.12 -20.80
CA PRO A 96 15.72 12.87 -21.18
C PRO A 96 15.64 11.88 -20.02
N GLN A 97 15.08 10.70 -20.27
CA GLN A 97 14.90 9.66 -19.25
C GLN A 97 16.25 9.13 -18.79
N LEU A 98 16.81 9.76 -17.76
CA LEU A 98 17.86 9.18 -16.95
C LEU A 98 17.22 8.02 -16.17
N CYS A 99 17.77 6.83 -16.32
CA CYS A 99 17.27 5.69 -15.57
C CYS A 99 17.60 5.86 -14.09
N GLU A 100 16.60 6.27 -13.31
CA GLU A 100 16.70 6.49 -11.88
C GLU A 100 15.68 5.60 -11.17
N ASP A 101 16.03 5.20 -9.94
CA ASP A 101 15.08 4.58 -9.05
C ASP A 101 14.06 5.62 -8.55
N HIS A 102 12.79 5.24 -8.49
CA HIS A 102 11.73 6.12 -7.99
C HIS A 102 11.81 6.34 -6.47
N PHE A 103 12.52 5.46 -5.76
CA PHE A 103 12.70 5.52 -4.31
C PHE A 103 14.18 5.42 -3.91
N ALA A 104 14.57 6.21 -2.92
CA ALA A 104 15.95 6.28 -2.44
C ALA A 104 16.41 5.02 -1.68
N ASP A 105 15.47 4.20 -1.23
CA ASP A 105 15.70 2.95 -0.49
C ASP A 105 15.73 1.71 -1.38
N CYS A 106 15.66 1.86 -2.71
CA CYS A 106 15.75 0.74 -3.65
C CYS A 106 16.97 -0.16 -3.42
N ALA A 107 18.13 0.41 -3.02
CA ALA A 107 19.32 -0.36 -2.66
C ALA A 107 19.10 -1.36 -1.51
N HIS A 108 18.21 -1.05 -0.56
CA HIS A 108 17.86 -1.98 0.52
C HIS A 108 17.05 -3.19 0.01
N PHE A 109 16.36 -3.01 -1.12
CA PHE A 109 15.48 -4.00 -1.70
C PHE A 109 16.11 -4.76 -2.88
N GLU A 110 17.41 -4.63 -3.12
CA GLU A 110 18.10 -5.27 -4.25
C GLU A 110 17.84 -6.79 -4.34
N GLU A 111 17.74 -7.49 -3.20
CA GLU A 111 17.45 -8.92 -3.17
C GLU A 111 16.09 -9.26 -3.80
N TYR A 112 15.10 -8.36 -3.71
CA TYR A 112 13.78 -8.54 -4.31
C TYR A 112 13.80 -8.51 -5.83
N CYS A 113 14.84 -7.96 -6.46
CA CYS A 113 15.00 -8.04 -7.92
C CYS A 113 15.02 -9.49 -8.42
N LYS A 114 15.43 -10.45 -7.58
CA LYS A 114 15.52 -11.89 -7.90
C LYS A 114 14.23 -12.67 -7.58
N ARG A 115 13.27 -12.07 -6.86
CA ARG A 115 12.05 -12.75 -6.41
C ARG A 115 10.93 -12.57 -7.44
N ALA A 116 10.44 -13.67 -8.00
CA ALA A 116 9.39 -13.65 -9.04
C ALA A 116 8.14 -12.86 -8.62
N SER A 117 7.73 -12.96 -7.35
CA SER A 117 6.57 -12.23 -6.81
C SER A 117 6.75 -10.71 -6.79
N PHE A 118 7.99 -10.22 -6.76
CA PHE A 118 8.31 -8.80 -6.70
C PHE A 118 8.88 -8.26 -8.01
N ALA A 119 9.08 -9.10 -9.02
CA ALA A 119 9.71 -8.74 -10.29
C ALA A 119 9.03 -7.52 -10.96
N HIS A 120 7.69 -7.49 -11.00
CA HIS A 120 6.95 -6.35 -11.56
C HIS A 120 7.16 -5.07 -10.74
N ILE A 121 7.06 -5.17 -9.41
CA ILE A 121 7.20 -4.01 -8.52
C ILE A 121 8.61 -3.43 -8.64
N MET A 122 9.63 -4.29 -8.54
CA MET A 122 11.03 -3.89 -8.62
C MET A 122 11.38 -3.33 -10.00
N LYS A 123 10.81 -3.87 -11.09
CA LYS A 123 10.94 -3.30 -12.43
C LYS A 123 10.40 -1.88 -12.54
N SER A 124 9.21 -1.64 -11.98
CA SER A 124 8.52 -0.36 -12.13
C SER A 124 9.10 0.74 -11.23
N TYR A 125 9.57 0.39 -10.04
CA TYR A 125 9.95 1.37 -9.01
C TYR A 125 11.45 1.45 -8.77
N CYS A 126 12.18 0.35 -9.00
CA CYS A 126 13.63 0.29 -8.81
C CYS A 126 14.36 -0.21 -10.09
N PRO A 127 14.08 0.37 -11.28
CA PRO A 127 14.65 -0.09 -12.54
C PRO A 127 16.17 0.03 -12.58
N TYR A 128 16.76 1.03 -11.91
CA TYR A 128 18.21 1.22 -11.87
C TYR A 128 18.86 0.18 -10.95
N THR A 129 18.41 0.06 -9.70
CA THR A 129 18.92 -0.94 -8.75
C THR A 129 18.82 -2.36 -9.31
N CYS A 130 17.75 -2.68 -10.05
CA CYS A 130 17.58 -4.01 -10.63
C CYS A 130 18.23 -4.20 -12.01
N ASN A 131 18.97 -3.22 -12.53
CA ASN A 131 19.56 -3.23 -13.89
C ASN A 131 18.52 -3.49 -14.99
N GLN A 132 17.29 -2.98 -14.83
CA GLN A 132 16.17 -3.14 -15.76
C GLN A 132 15.89 -1.89 -16.59
N CYS A 133 16.84 -0.96 -16.62
CA CYS A 133 16.88 0.17 -17.53
C CYS A 133 17.01 -0.32 -18.98
N ALA A 134 15.88 -0.67 -19.62
CA ALA A 134 15.87 -0.90 -21.06
C ALA A 134 16.17 0.44 -21.76
N GLN A 135 17.18 0.44 -22.63
CA GLN A 135 17.51 1.58 -23.49
C GLN A 135 16.27 1.93 -24.31
N HIS A 136 15.90 3.20 -24.29
CA HIS A 136 14.94 3.75 -25.24
C HIS A 136 15.55 3.65 -26.65
N GLU A 137 15.15 2.65 -27.43
CA GLU A 137 15.20 2.70 -28.90
C GLU A 137 13.90 3.31 -29.43
#